data_AF-A0AAQ4E5I1-F1
#
_entry.id   AF-A0AAQ4E5I1-F1
#
_cell.length_a   1.000
_cell.length_b   1.000
_cell.length_c   1.000
_cell.angle_alpha   90.00
_cell.angle_beta   90.00
_cell.angle_gamma   90.00
#
_symmetry.space_group_name_H-M   'P 1'
#
loop_
_entity.id
_entity.type
_entity.pdbx_description
1 polymer ?
#
loop_
_entity_poly.entity_id
_entity_poly.type
_entity_poly.pdbx_seq_one_letter_code
_entity_poly.pdbx_strand_id
1 'polypeptide(L)'
;MEAESAAAVATAAPVMLELLEESPAKNPRTSWVSPWLQRRKQQGAYENLMRELALEDTENYRRWIRMDTATFEELFDEVRPHITKKDTHFKEAIQAG
;
A
#
# COMPACT_ATOMS: atom_id res chain seq x y z
N MET A 1 17.00 -63.11 17.02
CA MET A 1 17.79 -62.07 16.35
C MET A 1 16.81 -61.15 15.63
N GLU A 2 15.89 -60.51 16.37
CA GLU A 2 14.77 -59.75 15.77
C GLU A 2 14.45 -58.46 16.56
N ALA A 3 15.26 -58.13 17.58
CA ALA A 3 14.93 -57.07 18.54
C ALA A 3 15.62 -55.72 18.26
N GLU A 4 16.66 -55.66 17.42
CA GLU A 4 17.41 -54.41 17.17
C GLU A 4 16.86 -53.58 16.01
N SER A 5 16.08 -54.18 15.10
CA SER A 5 15.55 -53.48 13.92
C SER A 5 14.44 -52.47 14.27
N ALA A 6 13.67 -52.71 15.33
CA ALA A 6 12.58 -51.82 15.73
C ALA A 6 13.06 -50.50 16.37
N ALA A 7 14.19 -50.52 17.08
CA ALA A 7 14.68 -49.34 17.79
C ALA A 7 15.30 -48.29 16.83
N ALA A 8 15.96 -48.73 15.76
CA ALA A 8 16.55 -47.83 14.77
C ALA A 8 15.48 -47.05 13.97
N VAL A 9 14.35 -47.69 13.64
CA VAL A 9 13.23 -47.05 12.94
C VAL A 9 12.50 -46.06 13.86
N ALA A 10 12.37 -46.39 15.14
CA ALA A 10 11.71 -45.52 16.13
C ALA A 10 12.51 -44.24 16.43
N THR A 11 13.84 -44.27 16.32
CA THR A 11 14.70 -43.10 16.55
C THR A 11 14.76 -42.17 15.34
N ALA A 12 14.59 -42.70 14.13
CA ALA A 12 14.57 -41.90 12.91
C ALA A 12 13.30 -41.04 12.77
N ALA A 13 12.17 -41.49 13.33
CA ALA A 13 10.88 -40.80 13.24
C ALA A 13 10.85 -39.40 13.92
N PRO A 14 11.32 -39.21 15.17
CA PRO A 14 11.38 -37.88 15.78
C PRO A 14 12.42 -36.98 15.10
N VAL A 15 13.56 -37.54 14.65
CA VAL A 15 14.61 -36.79 13.93
C VAL A 15 14.11 -36.29 12.56
N MET A 16 13.30 -37.07 11.86
CA MET A 16 12.65 -36.62 10.61
C MET A 16 11.60 -35.53 10.84
N LEU A 17 10.93 -35.53 12.00
CA LEU A 17 9.91 -34.52 12.33
C LEU A 17 10.55 -33.16 12.62
N GLU A 18 11.75 -33.14 13.20
CA GLU A 18 12.52 -31.92 13.49
C GLU A 18 13.06 -31.25 12.20
N LEU A 19 13.36 -32.02 11.15
CA LEU A 19 13.73 -31.48 9.83
C LEU A 19 12.55 -30.95 9.00
N LEU A 20 11.31 -31.24 9.41
CA LEU A 20 10.08 -30.81 8.73
C LEU A 20 9.41 -29.63 9.44
N GLU A 21 10.17 -28.84 10.22
CA GLU A 21 9.70 -27.51 10.63
C GLU A 21 9.47 -26.66 9.37
N GLU A 22 8.25 -26.78 8.81
CA GLU A 22 7.77 -25.93 7.75
C GLU A 22 7.85 -24.49 8.25
N SER A 23 8.68 -23.69 7.57
CA SER A 23 8.75 -22.26 7.82
C SER A 23 7.32 -21.69 7.82
N PRO A 24 6.92 -20.89 8.81
CA PRO A 24 5.53 -20.46 8.95
C PRO A 24 5.05 -19.86 7.63
N ALA A 25 4.00 -20.44 7.07
CA ALA A 25 3.43 -19.99 5.81
C ALA A 25 3.13 -18.49 5.90
N LYS A 26 3.67 -17.71 4.96
CA LYS A 26 3.45 -16.26 4.94
C LYS A 26 1.96 -16.00 4.80
N ASN A 27 1.40 -15.23 5.73
CA ASN A 27 -0.01 -14.86 5.66
C ASN A 27 -0.33 -14.25 4.28
N PRO A 28 -1.33 -14.79 3.56
CA PRO A 28 -1.71 -14.22 2.27
C PRO A 28 -2.16 -12.78 2.47
N ARG A 29 -1.84 -11.91 1.51
CA ARG A 29 -2.26 -10.50 1.54
C ARG A 29 -3.78 -10.44 1.65
N THR A 30 -4.30 -9.86 2.74
CA THR A 30 -5.74 -9.71 2.96
C THR A 30 -6.41 -8.76 1.96
N SER A 31 -5.68 -7.76 1.47
CA SER A 31 -6.17 -6.84 0.43
C SER A 31 -5.04 -6.26 -0.42
N TRP A 32 -5.34 -5.96 -1.68
CA TRP A 32 -4.41 -5.27 -2.59
C TRP A 32 -4.34 -3.77 -2.29
N VAL A 33 -5.44 -3.19 -1.80
CA VAL A 33 -5.61 -1.77 -1.46
C VAL A 33 -6.32 -1.65 -0.12
N SER A 34 -5.77 -0.84 0.80
CA SER A 34 -6.42 -0.57 2.07
C SER A 34 -7.78 0.11 1.88
N PRO A 35 -8.83 -0.25 2.65
CA PRO A 35 -10.18 0.30 2.49
C PRO A 35 -10.28 1.82 2.59
N TRP A 36 -9.45 2.45 3.42
CA TRP A 36 -9.42 3.91 3.55
C TRP A 36 -8.92 4.61 2.29
N LEU A 37 -8.00 4.00 1.55
CA LEU A 37 -7.45 4.58 0.31
C LEU A 37 -8.49 4.56 -0.81
N GLN A 38 -9.46 3.64 -0.76
CA GLN A 38 -10.57 3.60 -1.71
C GLN A 38 -11.51 4.81 -1.55
N ARG A 39 -11.60 5.37 -0.33
CA ARG A 39 -12.43 6.56 -0.03
C ARG A 39 -11.74 7.89 -0.36
N ARG A 40 -10.52 7.88 -0.90
CA ARG A 40 -9.73 9.10 -1.18
C ARG A 40 -10.44 10.12 -2.08
N LYS A 41 -11.29 9.69 -3.02
CA LYS A 41 -12.03 10.62 -3.90
C LYS A 41 -13.12 11.38 -3.13
N GLN A 42 -13.60 10.82 -2.03
CA GLN A 42 -14.70 11.37 -1.21
C GLN A 42 -14.20 12.07 0.05
N GLN A 43 -13.05 11.63 0.58
CA GLN A 43 -12.50 12.07 1.87
C GLN A 43 -11.07 12.63 1.76
N GLY A 44 -10.55 12.76 0.54
CA GLY A 44 -9.19 13.23 0.29
C GLY A 44 -9.09 14.74 0.45
N ALA A 45 -8.00 15.19 1.07
CA ALA A 45 -7.74 16.62 1.24
C ALA A 45 -7.61 17.37 -0.09
N TYR A 46 -7.07 16.73 -1.12
CA TYR A 46 -6.93 17.35 -2.44
C TYR A 46 -8.29 17.58 -3.13
N GLU A 47 -9.14 16.56 -3.18
CA GLU A 47 -10.44 16.65 -3.88
C GLU A 47 -11.46 17.52 -3.12
N ASN A 48 -11.34 17.61 -1.80
CA ASN A 48 -12.24 18.39 -0.96
C ASN A 48 -11.59 19.72 -0.55
N LEU A 49 -10.85 19.71 0.54
CA LEU A 49 -10.34 20.91 1.22
C LEU A 49 -9.53 21.83 0.30
N MET A 50 -8.61 21.29 -0.51
CA MET A 50 -7.83 22.12 -1.43
C MET A 50 -8.70 22.83 -2.46
N ARG A 51 -9.67 22.12 -3.04
CA ARG A 51 -10.56 22.69 -4.06
C ARG A 51 -11.49 23.72 -3.46
N GLU A 52 -12.06 23.43 -2.30
CA GLU A 52 -12.89 24.37 -1.54
C GLU A 52 -12.10 25.64 -1.22
N LEU A 53 -10.89 25.51 -0.67
CA LEU A 53 -10.03 26.65 -0.37
C LEU A 53 -9.61 27.42 -1.62
N ALA A 54 -9.27 26.73 -2.72
CA ALA A 54 -8.88 27.40 -3.97
C ALA A 54 -10.01 28.25 -4.57
N LEU A 55 -11.27 27.83 -4.38
CA LEU A 55 -12.45 28.50 -4.92
C LEU A 55 -12.99 29.60 -3.99
N GLU A 56 -13.02 29.34 -2.68
CA GLU A 56 -13.70 30.20 -1.71
C GLU A 56 -12.75 31.18 -0.99
N ASP A 57 -11.52 30.77 -0.69
CA ASP A 57 -10.60 31.55 0.14
C ASP A 57 -9.13 31.30 -0.20
N THR A 58 -8.63 32.13 -1.11
CA THR A 58 -7.23 32.10 -1.57
C THR A 58 -6.23 32.45 -0.47
N GLU A 59 -6.62 33.20 0.57
CA GLU A 59 -5.73 33.53 1.68
C GLU A 59 -5.52 32.31 2.57
N ASN A 60 -6.59 31.61 2.93
CA ASN A 60 -6.49 30.38 3.69
C ASN A 60 -5.87 29.23 2.87
N TYR A 61 -6.10 29.16 1.56
CA TYR A 61 -5.36 28.29 0.66
C TYR A 61 -3.85 28.53 0.78
N ARG A 62 -3.42 29.79 0.69
CA ARG A 62 -2.00 30.18 0.81
C ARG A 62 -1.44 29.88 2.20
N ARG A 63 -2.23 30.03 3.26
CA ARG A 63 -1.82 29.66 4.63
C ARG A 63 -1.66 28.15 4.78
N TRP A 64 -2.49 27.36 4.10
CA TRP A 64 -2.48 25.90 4.17
C TRP A 64 -1.32 25.30 3.36
N ILE A 65 -1.18 25.63 2.06
CA ILE A 65 -0.12 25.07 1.18
C ILE A 65 1.20 25.86 1.27
N ARG A 66 1.17 27.09 1.78
CA ARG A 66 2.33 28.03 1.79
C ARG A 66 2.74 28.51 0.39
N MET A 67 1.85 28.40 -0.59
CA MET A 67 1.97 28.95 -1.95
C MET A 67 0.62 29.43 -2.44
N ASP A 68 0.62 30.35 -3.39
CA ASP A 68 -0.57 30.76 -4.12
C ASP A 68 -1.02 29.68 -5.12
N THR A 69 -2.28 29.76 -5.54
CA THR A 69 -2.89 28.79 -6.45
C THR A 69 -2.18 28.74 -7.80
N ALA A 70 -1.74 29.88 -8.34
CA ALA A 70 -1.08 29.93 -9.64
C ALA A 70 0.29 29.24 -9.58
N THR A 71 1.12 29.56 -8.58
CA THR A 71 2.41 28.86 -8.39
C THR A 71 2.22 27.36 -8.18
N PHE A 72 1.17 26.95 -7.45
CA PHE A 72 0.86 25.52 -7.31
C PHE A 72 0.54 24.88 -8.67
N GLU A 73 -0.31 25.50 -9.48
CA GLU A 73 -0.70 24.99 -10.80
C GLU A 73 0.50 24.91 -11.76
N GLU A 74 1.35 25.93 -11.79
CA GLU A 74 2.58 25.94 -12.59
C GLU A 74 3.50 24.77 -12.24
N LEU A 75 3.81 24.61 -10.94
CA LEU A 75 4.63 23.50 -10.45
C LEU A 75 3.94 22.16 -10.71
N PHE A 76 2.62 22.11 -10.53
CA PHE A 76 1.86 20.90 -10.73
C PHE A 76 1.92 20.46 -12.19
N ASP A 77 1.80 21.37 -13.15
CA ASP A 77 1.85 21.03 -14.57
C ASP A 77 3.25 20.59 -15.02
N GLU A 78 4.32 21.13 -14.44
CA GLU A 78 5.68 20.62 -14.65
C GLU A 78 5.88 19.22 -14.07
N VAL A 79 5.35 18.94 -12.88
CA VAL A 79 5.55 17.68 -12.18
C VAL A 79 4.59 16.59 -12.67
N ARG A 80 3.39 16.96 -13.13
CA ARG A 80 2.31 16.07 -13.62
C ARG A 80 2.81 14.95 -14.53
N PRO A 81 3.60 15.20 -15.60
CA PRO A 81 4.09 14.13 -16.48
C PRO A 81 4.96 13.10 -15.76
N HIS A 82 5.64 13.50 -14.68
CA HIS A 82 6.55 12.63 -13.93
C HIS A 82 5.84 11.79 -12.86
N ILE A 83 4.72 12.29 -12.32
CA ILE A 83 3.98 11.61 -11.24
C ILE A 83 2.72 10.87 -11.72
N THR A 84 2.26 11.13 -12.94
CA THR A 84 1.10 10.45 -13.52
C THR A 84 1.39 8.96 -13.73
N LYS A 85 0.60 8.12 -13.08
CA LYS A 85 0.69 6.65 -13.16
C LYS A 85 -0.46 6.10 -14.01
N LYS A 86 -0.22 4.94 -14.63
CA LYS A 86 -1.25 4.19 -15.36
C LYS A 86 -2.00 3.24 -14.44
N ASP A 87 -3.27 3.03 -14.74
CA ASP A 87 -4.07 2.02 -14.07
C ASP A 87 -3.50 0.62 -14.30
N THR A 88 -3.75 -0.25 -13.35
CA THR A 88 -3.41 -1.67 -13.43
C THR A 88 -4.68 -2.50 -13.32
N HIS A 89 -4.65 -3.75 -13.77
CA HIS A 89 -5.77 -4.68 -13.62
C HIS A 89 -6.26 -4.86 -12.17
N PHE A 90 -5.44 -4.49 -11.19
CA PHE A 90 -5.72 -4.68 -9.76
C PHE A 90 -6.13 -3.39 -9.03
N LYS A 91 -5.89 -2.21 -9.63
CA LYS A 91 -6.15 -0.89 -8.99
C LYS A 91 -6.03 0.27 -9.97
N GLU A 92 -6.90 1.25 -9.78
CA GLU A 92 -6.76 2.61 -10.29
C GLU A 92 -5.49 3.31 -9.75
N ALA A 93 -4.75 3.94 -10.64
CA ALA A 93 -3.64 4.81 -10.33
C ALA A 93 -4.07 5.94 -9.39
N ILE A 94 -3.11 6.47 -8.64
CA ILE A 94 -3.32 7.74 -7.94
C ILE A 94 -3.23 8.83 -9.01
N GLN A 95 -4.29 9.64 -9.13
CA GLN A 95 -4.27 10.82 -9.97
C GLN A 95 -3.17 11.74 -9.45
N ALA A 96 -2.47 12.41 -10.37
CA ALA A 96 -1.38 13.33 -10.03
C ALA A 96 -1.88 14.45 -9.09
N GLY A 97 -3.12 14.85 -9.30
CA GLY A 97 -3.92 15.81 -8.57
C GLY A 97 -5.35 15.55 -9.00
#